data_AF-A0A9N9J2Q6-F1
#
_entry.id   AF-A0A9N9J2Q6-F1
#
_cell.length_a   1.000
_cell.length_b   1.000
_cell.length_c   1.000
_cell.angle_alpha   90.00
_cell.angle_beta   90.00
_cell.angle_gamma   90.00
#
_symmetry.space_group_name_H-M   'P 1'
#
loop_
_entity.id
_entity.type
_entity.pdbx_description
1 polymer ?
#
loop_
_entity_poly.entity_id
_entity_poly.type
_entity_poly.pdbx_seq_one_letter_code
_entity_poly.pdbx_strand_id
1 'polypeptide(L)'
;METIKSLVEEWLRLDKNPITRLEIEKLYAEGNVEELEKRLRTRISFGTAGLRSSMEAGFSRMNDLTGLCMYLLDTIPNAIVKGVVIGHDHRHNSETFARLSAAVFLSKGFKVYFYRELVHTPLVPYGVKKLKAACGIMITASHNPKQDNGYKV
;
A
#
# COMPACT_ATOMS: atom_id res chain seq x y z
N MET A 1 -25.58 -2.37 6.68
CA MET A 1 -24.13 -2.61 6.85
C MET A 1 -23.77 -3.79 5.96
N GLU A 2 -22.60 -3.77 5.30
CA GLU A 2 -22.12 -4.91 4.52
C GLU A 2 -21.93 -6.14 5.41
N THR A 3 -22.27 -7.32 4.91
CA THR A 3 -22.06 -8.58 5.65
C THR A 3 -20.60 -9.01 5.56
N ILE A 4 -20.14 -9.87 6.47
CA ILE A 4 -18.77 -10.42 6.35
C ILE A 4 -18.60 -11.23 5.07
N LYS A 5 -19.65 -11.94 4.64
CA LYS A 5 -19.67 -12.70 3.37
C LYS A 5 -19.44 -11.78 2.17
N SER A 6 -20.15 -10.66 2.09
CA SER A 6 -19.98 -9.71 0.98
C SER A 6 -18.58 -9.07 0.96
N LEU A 7 -17.98 -8.84 2.13
CA LEU A 7 -16.60 -8.36 2.22
C LEU A 7 -15.58 -9.39 1.74
N VAL A 8 -15.78 -10.66 2.09
CA VAL A 8 -14.95 -11.78 1.60
C VAL A 8 -15.05 -11.90 0.08
N GLU A 9 -16.27 -11.89 -0.46
CA GLU A 9 -16.50 -11.96 -1.91
C GLU A 9 -15.84 -10.78 -2.64
N GLU A 10 -15.94 -9.57 -2.09
CA GLU A 10 -15.30 -8.38 -2.67
C GLU A 10 -13.77 -8.46 -2.61
N TRP A 11 -13.20 -8.88 -1.49
CA TRP A 11 -11.76 -9.13 -1.37
C TRP A 11 -11.29 -10.14 -2.42
N LEU A 12 -11.96 -11.29 -2.52
CA LEU A 12 -11.64 -12.34 -3.48
C LEU A 12 -11.96 -11.94 -4.92
N ARG A 13 -12.75 -10.90 -5.17
CA ARG A 13 -12.91 -10.36 -6.52
C ARG A 13 -11.69 -9.53 -6.91
N LEU A 14 -11.20 -8.69 -6.00
CA LEU A 14 -10.12 -7.74 -6.22
C LEU A 14 -8.74 -8.39 -6.17
N ASP A 15 -8.48 -9.21 -5.15
CA ASP A 15 -7.15 -9.76 -4.89
C ASP A 15 -6.80 -10.84 -5.90
N LYS A 16 -5.62 -10.70 -6.53
CA LYS A 16 -5.09 -11.65 -7.52
C LYS A 16 -3.87 -12.40 -7.01
N ASN A 17 -3.37 -12.07 -5.82
CA ASN A 17 -2.23 -12.76 -5.25
C ASN A 17 -2.69 -14.07 -4.61
N PRO A 18 -2.21 -15.24 -5.10
CA PRO A 18 -2.70 -16.53 -4.61
C PRO A 18 -2.43 -16.75 -3.12
N ILE A 19 -1.38 -16.14 -2.56
CA ILE A 19 -1.02 -16.30 -1.14
C ILE A 19 -2.06 -15.61 -0.26
N THR A 20 -2.32 -14.32 -0.48
CA THR A 20 -3.27 -13.54 0.34
C THR A 20 -4.73 -13.93 0.07
N ARG A 21 -5.04 -14.43 -1.12
CA ARG A 21 -6.34 -15.05 -1.39
C ARG A 21 -6.57 -16.28 -0.51
N LEU A 22 -5.59 -17.20 -0.46
CA LEU A 22 -5.69 -18.42 0.33
C LEU A 22 -5.84 -18.12 1.83
N GLU A 23 -5.24 -17.05 2.34
CA GLU A 23 -5.45 -16.60 3.72
C GLU A 23 -6.93 -16.34 4.02
N ILE A 24 -7.62 -15.57 3.16
CA ILE A 24 -9.04 -15.24 3.36
C ILE A 24 -9.94 -16.45 3.11
N GLU A 25 -9.64 -17.27 2.09
CA GLU A 25 -10.38 -18.50 1.80
C GLU A 25 -10.30 -19.47 2.99
N LYS A 26 -9.12 -19.63 3.61
CA LYS A 26 -8.92 -20.46 4.79
C LYS A 26 -9.68 -19.93 6.01
N LEU A 27 -9.54 -18.64 6.32
CA LEU A 27 -10.27 -18.03 7.46
C LEU A 27 -11.79 -18.17 7.30
N TYR A 28 -12.30 -18.05 6.06
CA TYR A 28 -13.71 -18.24 5.76
C TYR A 28 -14.16 -19.70 5.92
N ALA A 29 -13.39 -20.66 5.42
CA ALA A 29 -13.68 -22.09 5.57
C ALA A 29 -13.65 -22.56 7.04
N GLU A 30 -12.78 -21.98 7.85
CA GLU A 30 -12.67 -22.24 9.29
C GLU A 30 -13.76 -21.52 10.13
N GLY A 31 -14.58 -20.66 9.50
CA GLY A 31 -15.60 -19.89 10.21
C GLY A 31 -15.03 -18.82 11.15
N ASN A 32 -13.78 -18.38 10.94
CA ASN A 32 -13.12 -17.40 11.78
C ASN A 32 -13.59 -15.96 11.46
N VAL A 33 -14.84 -15.67 11.81
CA VAL A 33 -15.48 -14.38 11.54
C VAL A 33 -14.75 -13.24 12.23
N GLU A 34 -14.24 -13.43 13.46
CA GLU A 34 -13.55 -12.37 14.21
C GLU A 34 -12.31 -11.87 13.47
N GLU A 35 -11.48 -12.76 12.93
CA GLU A 35 -10.28 -12.36 12.20
C GLU A 35 -10.62 -11.74 10.84
N LEU A 36 -11.64 -12.26 10.15
CA LEU A 36 -12.15 -11.66 8.92
C LEU A 36 -12.66 -10.23 9.17
N GLU A 37 -13.37 -9.99 10.27
CA GLU A 37 -13.82 -8.65 10.68
C GLU A 37 -12.64 -7.70 10.86
N LYS A 38 -11.60 -8.13 11.58
CA LYS A 38 -10.37 -7.33 11.79
C LYS A 38 -9.67 -6.99 10.47
N ARG A 39 -9.64 -7.92 9.51
CA ARG A 39 -8.92 -7.77 8.24
C ARG A 39 -9.71 -7.00 7.17
N LEU A 40 -11.03 -7.16 7.13
CA LEU A 40 -11.85 -6.72 6.00
C LEU A 40 -12.80 -5.56 6.32
N ARG A 41 -13.19 -5.35 7.58
CA ARG A 41 -14.20 -4.34 7.92
C ARG A 41 -13.72 -2.92 7.69
N THR A 42 -12.46 -2.68 7.99
CA THR A 42 -11.84 -1.35 7.93
C THR A 42 -10.72 -1.35 6.90
N ARG A 43 -10.44 -0.17 6.36
CA ARG A 43 -9.26 0.05 5.54
C ARG A 43 -8.08 0.43 6.41
N ILE A 44 -6.88 0.10 5.95
CA ILE A 44 -5.63 0.56 6.55
C ILE A 44 -5.68 2.09 6.65
N SER A 45 -5.41 2.62 7.84
CA SER A 45 -5.54 4.04 8.13
C SER A 45 -4.17 4.70 8.28
N PHE A 46 -4.11 6.00 8.01
CA PHE A 46 -2.91 6.79 8.25
C PHE A 46 -2.70 6.97 9.75
N GLY A 47 -1.61 6.42 10.26
CA GLY A 47 -1.09 6.74 11.59
C GLY A 47 -0.12 7.91 11.56
N THR A 48 0.50 8.18 12.71
CA THR A 48 1.53 9.24 12.87
C THR A 48 2.74 9.06 11.95
N ALA A 49 2.95 7.86 11.42
CA ALA A 49 4.13 7.51 10.65
C ALA A 49 3.81 6.89 9.26
N GLY A 50 2.62 7.19 8.74
CA GLY A 50 2.14 6.70 7.44
C GLY A 50 1.13 5.55 7.53
N LEU A 51 0.86 4.89 6.40
CA LEU A 51 0.10 3.64 6.34
C LEU A 51 1.04 2.50 6.76
N ARG A 52 0.80 1.84 7.90
CA ARG A 52 1.61 0.68 8.31
C ARG A 52 0.73 -0.40 8.92
N SER A 53 1.02 -1.64 8.56
CA SER A 53 0.33 -2.81 9.08
C SER A 53 1.20 -4.05 8.83
N SER A 54 0.79 -5.17 9.42
CA SER A 54 1.33 -6.49 9.07
C SER A 54 1.06 -6.79 7.60
N MET A 55 2.01 -7.48 6.96
CA MET A 55 1.87 -7.93 5.58
C MET A 55 1.01 -9.18 5.51
N GLU A 56 -0.29 -8.98 5.33
CA GLU A 56 -1.32 -10.02 5.37
C GLU A 56 -2.47 -9.65 4.42
N ALA A 57 -3.36 -10.60 4.18
CA ALA A 57 -4.58 -10.34 3.44
C ALA A 57 -5.56 -9.40 4.17
N GLY A 58 -6.34 -8.65 3.40
CA GLY A 58 -7.42 -7.79 3.88
C GLY A 58 -7.18 -6.30 3.72
N PHE A 59 -8.27 -5.53 3.76
CA PHE A 59 -8.25 -4.09 3.53
C PHE A 59 -7.55 -3.30 4.65
N SER A 60 -7.46 -3.84 5.87
CA SER A 60 -6.77 -3.23 7.01
C SER A 60 -5.27 -3.59 7.10
N ARG A 61 -4.78 -4.40 6.16
CA ARG A 61 -3.43 -4.96 6.12
C ARG A 61 -2.62 -4.41 4.96
N MET A 62 -1.30 -4.61 5.02
CA MET A 62 -0.37 -4.20 3.98
C MET A 62 -0.22 -5.31 2.95
N ASN A 63 -0.58 -5.05 1.70
CA ASN A 63 -0.59 -6.05 0.62
C ASN A 63 -0.64 -5.37 -0.75
N ASP A 64 -0.75 -6.17 -1.81
CA ASP A 64 -0.73 -5.72 -3.20
C ASP A 64 -1.88 -4.76 -3.56
N LEU A 65 -2.98 -4.77 -2.80
CA LEU A 65 -4.12 -3.87 -2.98
C LEU A 65 -3.99 -2.56 -2.20
N THR A 66 -2.95 -2.41 -1.38
CA THR A 66 -2.68 -1.17 -0.65
C THR A 66 -2.19 -0.09 -1.61
N GLY A 67 -2.84 1.06 -1.64
CA GLY A 67 -2.45 2.15 -2.53
C GLY A 67 -3.00 3.52 -2.14
N LEU A 68 -2.39 4.57 -2.69
CA LEU A 68 -2.66 5.98 -2.35
C LEU A 68 -3.06 6.85 -3.56
N CYS A 69 -3.03 6.29 -4.77
CA CYS A 69 -3.13 7.09 -6.00
C CYS A 69 -4.41 7.94 -6.07
N MET A 70 -5.56 7.39 -5.67
CA MET A 70 -6.82 8.14 -5.68
C MET A 70 -6.81 9.29 -4.67
N TYR A 71 -6.30 9.06 -3.46
CA TYR A 71 -6.17 10.10 -2.45
C TYR A 71 -5.34 11.29 -2.97
N LEU A 72 -4.25 11.04 -3.69
CA LEU A 72 -3.44 12.12 -4.29
C LEU A 72 -4.19 12.92 -5.35
N LEU A 73 -4.98 12.24 -6.19
CA LEU A 73 -5.80 12.91 -7.22
C LEU A 73 -6.81 13.86 -6.59
N ASP A 74 -7.42 13.45 -5.47
CA ASP A 74 -8.46 14.21 -4.80
C ASP A 74 -7.90 15.35 -3.93
N THR A 75 -6.64 15.26 -3.49
CA THR A 75 -6.06 16.19 -2.51
C THR A 75 -5.02 17.16 -3.05
N ILE A 76 -4.31 16.82 -4.13
CA ILE A 76 -3.20 17.64 -4.64
C ILE A 76 -3.52 18.17 -6.04
N PRO A 77 -3.68 19.51 -6.21
CA PRO A 77 -3.85 20.10 -7.53
C PRO A 77 -2.66 19.81 -8.46
N ASN A 78 -2.98 19.44 -9.69
CA ASN A 78 -2.01 19.08 -10.74
C ASN A 78 -1.07 17.92 -10.34
N ALA A 79 -1.53 16.98 -9.49
CA ALA A 79 -0.72 15.86 -9.00
C ALA A 79 -0.11 15.03 -10.14
N ILE A 80 -0.89 14.76 -11.19
CA ILE A 80 -0.46 13.99 -12.38
C ILE A 80 0.79 14.60 -13.02
N VAL A 81 0.76 15.92 -13.25
CA VAL A 81 1.84 16.66 -13.92
C VAL A 81 3.08 16.77 -13.03
N LYS A 82 2.88 17.07 -11.73
CA LYS A 82 3.97 17.15 -10.75
C LYS A 82 4.64 15.78 -10.55
N GLY A 83 3.87 14.71 -10.61
CA GLY A 83 4.34 13.34 -10.45
C GLY A 83 4.62 12.94 -9.01
N VAL A 84 5.13 11.71 -8.82
CA VAL A 84 5.45 11.14 -7.51
C VAL A 84 6.87 10.60 -7.48
N VAL A 85 7.55 10.71 -6.33
CA VAL A 85 8.86 10.11 -6.09
C VAL A 85 8.68 8.86 -5.26
N ILE A 86 9.13 7.70 -5.73
CA ILE A 86 8.94 6.41 -5.06
C ILE A 86 10.29 5.79 -4.75
N GLY A 87 10.48 5.35 -3.51
CA GLY A 87 11.66 4.62 -3.06
C GLY A 87 11.29 3.61 -1.98
N HIS A 88 12.21 2.68 -1.69
CA HIS A 88 11.95 1.61 -0.74
C HIS A 88 13.19 1.18 0.03
N ASP A 89 12.98 0.54 1.18
CA ASP A 89 14.03 -0.07 1.98
C ASP A 89 14.19 -1.57 1.67
N HIS A 90 14.99 -2.27 2.49
CA HIS A 90 15.36 -3.67 2.33
C HIS A 90 14.37 -4.66 2.97
N ARG A 91 13.22 -4.20 3.48
CA ARG A 91 12.24 -5.10 4.08
C ARG A 91 11.64 -6.05 3.04
N HIS A 92 11.13 -7.18 3.51
CA HIS A 92 10.38 -8.09 2.67
C HIS A 92 9.23 -7.37 1.96
N ASN A 93 9.04 -7.69 0.68
CA ASN A 93 8.05 -7.11 -0.22
C ASN A 93 8.16 -5.59 -0.48
N SER A 94 9.11 -4.86 0.13
CA SER A 94 9.27 -3.42 -0.07
C SER A 94 9.45 -3.06 -1.55
N GLU A 95 10.29 -3.80 -2.27
CA GLU A 95 10.49 -3.60 -3.71
C GLU A 95 9.21 -3.89 -4.49
N THR A 96 8.53 -5.00 -4.20
CA THR A 96 7.27 -5.39 -4.85
C THR A 96 6.22 -4.29 -4.69
N PHE A 97 6.00 -3.81 -3.47
CA PHE A 97 5.03 -2.74 -3.19
C PHE A 97 5.41 -1.42 -3.86
N ALA A 98 6.70 -1.10 -3.94
CA ALA A 98 7.18 0.07 -4.66
C ALA A 98 6.88 -0.02 -6.16
N ARG A 99 7.14 -1.18 -6.78
CA ARG A 99 6.85 -1.42 -8.20
C ARG A 99 5.36 -1.42 -8.50
N LEU A 100 4.54 -2.03 -7.65
CA LEU A 100 3.09 -2.01 -7.75
C LEU A 100 2.55 -0.58 -7.64
N SER A 101 3.04 0.19 -6.66
CA SER A 101 2.70 1.61 -6.53
C SER A 101 3.03 2.37 -7.81
N ALA A 102 4.26 2.23 -8.32
CA ALA A 102 4.68 2.86 -9.56
C ALA A 102 3.77 2.50 -10.73
N ALA A 103 3.43 1.22 -10.89
CA ALA A 103 2.53 0.75 -11.95
C ALA A 103 1.13 1.38 -11.85
N VAL A 104 0.56 1.45 -10.63
CA VAL A 104 -0.74 2.09 -10.40
C VAL A 104 -0.69 3.58 -10.77
N PHE A 105 0.32 4.33 -10.32
CA PHE A 105 0.47 5.75 -10.65
C PHE A 105 0.64 5.96 -12.16
N LEU A 106 1.49 5.15 -12.82
CA LEU A 106 1.67 5.18 -14.27
C LEU A 106 0.35 4.91 -15.01
N SER A 107 -0.44 3.94 -14.57
CA SER A 107 -1.76 3.63 -15.17
C SER A 107 -2.76 4.79 -15.09
N LYS A 108 -2.56 5.72 -14.15
CA LYS A 108 -3.36 6.94 -13.97
C LYS A 108 -2.73 8.17 -14.64
N GLY A 109 -1.67 7.97 -15.41
CA GLY A 109 -0.99 9.02 -16.20
C GLY A 109 0.01 9.87 -15.41
N PHE A 110 0.31 9.53 -14.16
CA PHE A 110 1.28 10.29 -13.37
C PHE A 110 2.69 10.15 -13.94
N LYS A 111 3.46 11.23 -13.84
CA LYS A 111 4.92 11.13 -13.91
C LYS A 111 5.44 10.39 -12.67
N VAL A 112 6.23 9.33 -12.86
CA VAL A 112 6.82 8.56 -11.76
C VAL A 112 8.33 8.67 -11.78
N TYR A 113 8.91 9.12 -10.68
CA TYR A 113 10.35 9.11 -10.43
C TYR A 113 10.66 7.97 -9.46
N PHE A 114 11.22 6.88 -9.99
CA PHE A 114 11.45 5.65 -9.24
C PHE A 114 12.93 5.50 -8.90
N TYR A 115 13.26 5.35 -7.62
CA TYR A 115 14.59 4.91 -7.20
C TYR A 115 14.74 3.42 -7.51
N ARG A 116 15.66 3.10 -8.43
CA ARG A 116 15.88 1.72 -8.89
C ARG A 116 16.41 0.78 -7.80
N GLU A 117 17.24 1.32 -6.93
CA GLU A 117 17.91 0.58 -5.85
C GLU A 117 17.35 0.99 -4.49
N LEU A 118 17.76 0.25 -3.45
CA LEU A 118 17.50 0.60 -2.06
C LEU A 118 17.93 2.04 -1.76
N VAL A 119 17.09 2.77 -1.03
CA VAL A 119 17.38 4.16 -0.66
C VAL A 119 17.14 4.43 0.81
N HIS A 120 17.94 5.33 1.37
CA HIS A 120 17.68 5.87 2.70
C HIS A 120 16.45 6.76 2.66
N THR A 121 15.62 6.68 3.70
CA THR A 121 14.37 7.46 3.81
C THR A 121 14.50 8.95 3.46
N PRO A 122 15.59 9.69 3.82
CA PRO A 122 15.72 11.10 3.48
C PRO A 122 15.88 11.41 1.98
N LEU A 123 16.23 10.43 1.15
CA LEU A 123 16.39 10.64 -0.31
C LEU A 123 15.05 10.89 -0.99
N VAL A 124 13.97 10.25 -0.54
CA VAL A 124 12.62 10.46 -1.10
C VAL A 124 12.15 11.92 -0.94
N PRO A 125 12.09 12.52 0.26
CA PRO A 125 11.69 13.93 0.41
C PRO A 125 12.69 14.91 -0.22
N TYR A 126 13.99 14.57 -0.27
CA TYR A 126 14.96 15.34 -1.06
C TYR A 126 14.57 15.36 -2.55
N GLY A 127 14.26 14.18 -3.12
CA GLY A 127 13.81 14.02 -4.49
C GLY A 127 12.53 14.81 -4.77
N VAL A 128 11.56 14.78 -3.86
CA VAL A 128 10.32 15.57 -3.96
C VAL A 128 10.63 17.05 -4.12
N LYS A 129 11.47 17.61 -3.23
CA LYS A 129 11.87 19.02 -3.28
C LYS A 129 12.63 19.34 -4.56
N LYS A 130 13.57 18.48 -4.97
CA LYS A 130 14.42 18.69 -6.15
C LYS A 130 13.62 18.66 -7.46
N LEU A 131 12.66 17.75 -7.57
CA LEU A 131 11.88 17.50 -8.78
C LEU A 131 10.53 18.24 -8.80
N LYS A 132 10.20 18.96 -7.71
CA LYS A 132 8.91 19.63 -7.51
C LYS A 132 7.72 18.66 -7.66
N ALA A 133 7.89 17.44 -7.16
CA ALA A 133 6.87 16.39 -7.24
C ALA A 133 5.68 16.67 -6.30
N ALA A 134 4.55 16.02 -6.55
CA ALA A 134 3.34 16.12 -5.74
C ALA A 134 3.53 15.50 -4.35
N CYS A 135 4.13 14.31 -4.29
CA CYS A 135 4.46 13.64 -3.04
C CYS A 135 5.68 12.73 -3.21
N GLY A 136 6.18 12.26 -2.06
CA GLY A 136 7.11 11.14 -1.97
C GLY A 136 6.38 9.92 -1.41
N ILE A 137 6.82 8.72 -1.77
CA ILE A 137 6.35 7.48 -1.16
C ILE A 137 7.59 6.66 -0.84
N MET A 138 7.90 6.57 0.46
CA MET A 138 8.94 5.68 0.96
C MET A 138 8.29 4.42 1.52
N ILE A 139 8.49 3.29 0.85
CA ILE A 139 8.01 2.00 1.30
C ILE A 139 8.96 1.49 2.39
N THR A 140 8.48 1.51 3.63
CA THR A 140 9.22 1.11 4.84
C THR A 140 8.30 1.11 6.07
N ALA A 141 8.51 0.16 6.98
CA ALA A 141 7.99 0.24 8.35
C ALA A 141 9.08 0.61 9.39
N SER A 142 10.21 1.17 8.94
CA SER A 142 11.28 1.70 9.80
C SER A 142 11.87 0.65 10.76
N HIS A 143 11.50 0.68 12.04
CA HIS A 143 11.98 -0.22 13.10
C HIS A 143 10.91 -1.23 13.53
N ASN A 144 9.73 -1.23 12.91
CA ASN A 144 8.68 -2.21 13.18
C ASN A 144 9.20 -3.65 12.96
N PRO A 145 8.52 -4.67 13.51
CA PRO A 145 8.82 -6.08 13.22
C PRO A 145 8.97 -6.37 11.72
N LYS A 146 9.71 -7.43 11.37
CA LYS A 146 10.01 -7.79 9.96
C LYS A 146 8.75 -8.12 9.14
N GLN A 147 7.67 -8.48 9.83
CA GLN A 147 6.36 -8.81 9.27
C GLN A 147 5.58 -7.56 8.84
N ASP A 148 5.99 -6.38 9.30
CA ASP A 148 5.34 -5.12 8.97
C ASP A 148 6.01 -4.46 7.78
N ASN A 149 5.19 -3.81 6.97
CA ASN A 149 5.63 -2.87 5.95
C ASN A 149 4.64 -1.68 5.88
N GLY A 150 4.93 -0.70 5.03
CA GLY A 150 4.07 0.45 4.94
C GLY A 150 4.57 1.57 4.04
N TYR A 151 3.74 2.61 3.94
CA TYR A 151 3.96 3.78 3.10
C TYR A 151 4.15 5.00 4.01
N LYS A 152 5.33 5.60 3.98
CA LYS A 152 5.55 6.98 4.46
C LYS A 152 5.34 7.93 3.28
N VAL A 153 4.49 8.95 3.45
CA VAL A 153 4.05 9.87 2.39
C VAL A 153 4.39 11.30 2.77
#